data_AF-A0A8T3R2T4-F1
#
_entry.id   AF-A0A8T3R2T4-F1
#
_cell.length_a   1.000
_cell.length_b   1.000
_cell.length_c   1.000
_cell.angle_alpha   90.00
_cell.angle_beta   90.00
_cell.angle_gamma   90.00
#
_symmetry.space_group_name_H-M   'P 1'
#
loop_
_entity.id
_entity.type
_entity.pdbx_description
1 polymer ?
#
loop_
_entity_poly.entity_id
_entity_poly.type
_entity_poly.pdbx_seq_one_letter_code
_entity_poly.pdbx_strand_id
1 'polypeptide(L)'
;MLRNEDPIDHEWIVGDEAVHAAHRNGTEPAHGERPTELSVPALSLVRTTVTFDEPGRYRFVCHLPGHEAYGMEGTVIVTGS
;
A
#
# COMPACT_ATOMS: atom_id res chain seq x y z
N MET A 1 9.79 6.32 0.36
CA MET A 1 9.77 6.53 1.82
C MET A 1 8.33 6.79 2.20
N LEU A 2 7.83 6.05 3.18
CA LEU A 2 6.47 6.16 3.70
C LEU A 2 6.56 6.85 5.07
N ARG A 3 5.74 7.88 5.26
CA ARG A 3 5.65 8.63 6.51
C ARG A 3 4.22 8.58 6.99
N ASN A 4 4.03 8.03 8.19
CA ASN A 4 2.76 8.07 8.88
C ASN A 4 2.86 9.13 9.99
N GLU A 5 2.08 10.19 9.87
CA GLU A 5 1.99 11.26 10.86
C GLU A 5 0.73 11.13 11.73
N ASP A 6 -0.09 10.12 11.47
CA ASP A 6 -1.31 9.84 12.20
C ASP A 6 -1.02 8.94 13.42
N PRO A 7 -1.81 9.05 14.50
CA PRO A 7 -1.62 8.29 15.74
C PRO A 7 -2.17 6.84 15.66
N ILE A 8 -2.46 6.35 14.45
CA ILE A 8 -2.93 4.99 14.21
C ILE A 8 -2.08 4.34 13.13
N ASP A 9 -2.06 3.01 13.10
CA ASP A 9 -1.34 2.26 12.08
C ASP A 9 -2.02 2.42 10.72
N HIS A 10 -1.20 2.29 9.69
CA HIS A 10 -1.63 2.24 8.30
C HIS A 10 -0.88 1.15 7.57
N GLU A 11 -1.31 0.90 6.34
CA GLU A 11 -0.55 0.08 5.41
C GLU A 11 -0.45 0.75 4.06
N TRP A 12 0.59 0.34 3.34
CA TRP A 12 0.83 0.75 1.98
C TRP A 12 1.02 -0.52 1.14
N ILE A 13 -0.02 -0.85 0.38
CA ILE A 13 -0.07 -2.02 -0.49
C ILE A 13 -0.20 -1.50 -1.91
N VAL A 14 0.82 -1.69 -2.75
CA VAL A 14 0.79 -1.34 -4.18
C VAL A 14 0.68 -2.61 -5.02
N GLY A 15 -0.24 -2.63 -5.98
CA GLY A 15 -0.46 -3.82 -6.80
C GLY A 15 -1.53 -3.64 -7.87
N ASP A 16 -1.91 -4.75 -8.48
CA ASP A 16 -3.04 -4.83 -9.38
C ASP A 16 -4.36 -5.07 -8.61
N GLU A 17 -5.46 -5.21 -9.35
CA GLU A 17 -6.77 -5.45 -8.75
C GLU A 17 -6.85 -6.81 -8.02
N ALA A 18 -6.08 -7.82 -8.44
CA ALA A 18 -6.08 -9.12 -7.76
C ALA A 18 -5.46 -9.00 -6.37
N VAL A 19 -4.36 -8.25 -6.22
CA VAL A 19 -3.76 -7.93 -4.92
C VAL A 19 -4.77 -7.23 -4.02
N HIS A 20 -5.45 -6.19 -4.52
CA HIS A 20 -6.42 -5.45 -3.71
C HIS A 20 -7.66 -6.27 -3.37
N ALA A 21 -8.17 -7.09 -4.29
CA ALA A 21 -9.30 -7.98 -4.02
C ALA A 21 -8.97 -9.00 -2.92
N ALA A 22 -7.73 -9.50 -2.87
CA ALA A 22 -7.28 -10.38 -1.80
C ALA A 22 -7.27 -9.65 -0.44
N HIS A 23 -6.75 -8.42 -0.38
CA HIS A 23 -6.63 -7.68 0.88
C HIS A 23 -7.97 -7.17 1.43
N ARG A 24 -8.94 -6.84 0.58
CA ARG A 24 -10.31 -6.48 1.05
C ARG A 24 -11.00 -7.59 1.84
N ASN A 25 -10.60 -8.84 1.62
CA ASN A 25 -11.14 -10.01 2.29
C ASN A 25 -10.12 -10.69 3.20
N GLY A 26 -8.90 -10.13 3.29
CA GLY A 26 -7.79 -10.69 4.04
C GLY A 26 -7.94 -10.46 5.54
N THR A 27 -7.20 -11.26 6.31
CA THR A 27 -7.13 -11.13 7.78
C THR A 27 -5.68 -11.04 8.27
N GLU A 28 -4.77 -10.66 7.38
CA GLU A 28 -3.34 -10.55 7.70
C GLU A 28 -3.15 -9.40 8.70
N PRO A 29 -2.49 -9.65 9.85
CA PRO A 29 -2.38 -8.63 10.91
C PRO A 29 -1.30 -7.58 10.64
N ALA A 30 -0.37 -7.86 9.72
CA ALA A 30 0.74 -6.98 9.36
C ALA A 30 1.36 -7.39 8.02
N HIS A 31 2.08 -6.47 7.41
CA HIS A 31 2.82 -6.67 6.16
C HIS A 31 4.29 -6.21 6.31
N GLY A 32 5.18 -6.77 5.50
CA GLY A 32 6.62 -6.54 5.61
C GLY A 32 7.49 -7.50 4.80
N GLU A 33 6.93 -8.63 4.37
CA GLU A 33 7.66 -9.66 3.61
C GLU A 33 7.90 -9.29 2.14
N ARG A 34 7.07 -8.39 1.60
CA ARG A 34 7.12 -7.95 0.19
C ARG A 34 7.41 -6.45 0.14
N PRO A 35 8.28 -5.98 -0.77
CA PRO A 35 8.54 -4.54 -0.92
C PRO A 35 7.30 -3.72 -1.27
N THR A 36 6.27 -4.36 -1.83
CA THR A 36 5.00 -3.77 -2.28
C THR A 36 3.91 -3.75 -1.22
N GLU A 37 4.10 -4.41 -0.07
CA GLU A 37 3.05 -4.58 0.95
C GLU A 37 3.68 -4.35 2.33
N LEU A 38 3.40 -3.19 2.94
CA LEU A 38 4.06 -2.77 4.18
C LEU A 38 3.09 -2.20 5.19
N SER A 39 3.20 -2.64 6.44
CA SER A 39 2.66 -1.91 7.57
C SER A 39 3.50 -0.66 7.86
N VAL A 40 2.83 0.45 8.13
CA VAL A 40 3.42 1.74 8.49
C VAL A 40 2.86 2.13 9.86
N PRO A 41 3.57 1.78 10.96
CA PRO A 41 3.10 2.04 12.31
C PRO A 41 2.80 3.52 12.57
N ALA A 42 1.96 3.81 13.55
CA ALA A 42 1.65 5.16 14.01
C ALA A 42 2.94 5.99 14.24
N LEU A 43 2.91 7.25 13.80
CA LEU A 43 3.98 8.24 14.02
C LEU A 43 5.38 7.77 13.57
N SER A 44 5.46 6.98 12.48
CA SER A 44 6.69 6.31 12.07
C SER A 44 7.10 6.57 10.61
N LEU A 45 8.30 6.07 10.29
CA LEU A 45 8.91 6.11 8.97
C LEU A 45 9.29 4.71 8.52
N VAL A 46 8.83 4.31 7.33
CA VAL A 46 9.20 3.05 6.69
C VAL A 46 9.82 3.33 5.32
N ARG A 47 10.80 2.50 4.92
CA ARG A 47 11.48 2.61 3.62
C ARG A 47 11.41 1.27 2.89
N THR A 48 11.17 1.37 1.59
CA THR A 48 11.14 0.25 0.65
C THR A 48 11.57 0.74 -0.74
N THR A 49 11.92 -0.21 -1.59
CA THR A 49 12.23 -0.01 -3.00
C THR A 49 11.36 -0.98 -3.80
N VAL A 50 10.58 -0.44 -4.73
CA VAL A 50 9.74 -1.22 -5.64
C VAL A 50 10.26 -1.03 -7.06
N THR A 51 10.43 -2.13 -7.78
CA THR A 51 10.68 -2.15 -9.22
C THR A 51 9.37 -2.41 -9.93
N PHE A 52 9.06 -1.60 -10.94
CA PHE A 52 7.93 -1.84 -11.84
C PHE A 52 8.48 -2.28 -13.19
N ASP A 53 8.16 -3.51 -13.58
CA ASP A 53 8.70 -4.11 -14.81
C ASP A 53 8.05 -3.55 -16.07
N GLU A 54 6.84 -3.00 -15.95
CA GLU A 54 6.06 -2.48 -17.08
C GLU A 54 5.57 -1.04 -16.82
N PRO A 55 5.44 -0.21 -17.86
CA PRO A 55 4.67 1.03 -17.77
C PRO A 55 3.20 0.73 -17.44
N GLY A 56 2.57 1.59 -16.64
CA GLY A 56 1.19 1.38 -16.25
C GLY A 56 0.71 2.26 -15.11
N ARG A 57 -0.52 1.98 -14.69
CA ARG A 57 -1.16 2.59 -13.52
C ARG A 57 -1.27 1.52 -12.43
N TYR A 58 -0.58 1.74 -11.33
CA TYR A 58 -0.59 0.86 -10.17
C TYR A 58 -1.31 1.56 -9.04
N ARG A 59 -2.32 0.91 -8.46
CA ARG A 59 -2.99 1.47 -7.29
C ARG A 59 -2.19 1.14 -6.04
N PHE A 60 -2.21 2.05 -5.07
CA PHE A 60 -1.84 1.75 -3.71
C PHE A 60 -3.00 2.05 -2.77
N VAL A 61 -3.20 1.22 -1.76
CA VAL A 61 -4.38 1.25 -0.89
C VAL A 61 -3.99 0.87 0.54
N CYS A 62 -4.68 1.46 1.51
CA CYS A 62 -4.76 0.97 2.89
C CYS A 62 -6.09 0.21 3.08
N HIS A 63 -6.02 -1.09 3.36
CA HIS A 63 -7.14 -2.01 3.58
C HIS A 63 -7.51 -2.20 5.05
N LEU A 64 -6.85 -1.49 5.99
CA LEU A 64 -7.33 -1.41 7.37
C LEU A 64 -8.81 -1.00 7.39
N PRO A 65 -9.63 -1.60 8.26
CA PRO A 65 -11.09 -1.47 8.17
C PRO A 65 -11.58 -0.02 8.04
N GLY A 66 -12.23 0.27 6.90
CA GLY A 66 -12.80 1.58 6.59
C GLY A 66 -11.86 2.55 5.87
N HIS A 67 -10.55 2.31 5.83
CA HIS A 67 -9.58 3.28 5.29
C HIS A 67 -9.73 3.43 3.76
N GLU A 68 -9.82 2.33 3.00
CA GLU A 68 -10.12 2.38 1.55
C GLU A 68 -11.46 3.08 1.29
N ALA A 69 -12.52 2.74 2.05
CA ALA A 69 -13.84 3.33 1.89
C ALA A 69 -13.89 4.85 2.18
N TYR A 70 -12.96 5.35 3.00
CA TYR A 70 -12.79 6.78 3.27
C TYR A 70 -11.78 7.46 2.32
N GLY A 71 -11.28 6.73 1.32
CA GLY A 71 -10.47 7.28 0.25
C GLY A 71 -8.96 7.20 0.47
N MET A 72 -8.49 6.33 1.37
CA MET A 72 -7.05 6.10 1.58
C MET A 72 -6.44 5.23 0.46
N GLU A 73 -6.46 5.78 -0.74
CA GLU A 73 -5.95 5.18 -1.97
C GLU A 73 -5.23 6.21 -2.84
N GLY A 74 -4.39 5.73 -3.74
CA GLY A 74 -3.76 6.57 -4.76
C GLY A 74 -3.24 5.76 -5.92
N THR A 75 -2.66 6.44 -6.91
CA THR A 75 -2.12 5.81 -8.12
C THR A 75 -0.67 6.22 -8.35
N VAL A 76 0.18 5.23 -8.58
CA VAL A 76 1.50 5.40 -9.19
C VAL A 76 1.34 5.27 -10.71
N ILE A 77 1.83 6.25 -11.45
CA ILE A 77 1.90 6.19 -12.92
C ILE A 77 3.35 5.94 -13.29
N VAL A 78 3.61 4.79 -13.89
CA VAL A 78 4.91 4.42 -14.44
C VAL A 78 4.85 4.64 -15.94
N THR A 79 5.68 5.53 -16.45
CA THR A 79 5.79 5.79 -17.89
C THR A 79 7.04 5.10 -18.44
N GLY A 80 6.95 4.60 -19.67
CA GLY A 80 8.12 4.07 -20.37
C GLY A 80 9.13 5.16 -20.70
N SER A 81 10.38 4.73 -20.88
CA SER A 81 11.50 5.53 -21.37
C SER A 81 11.39 5.80 -22.87
#